data_AF-A0A9P7N9P9-F1
#
_entry.id   AF-A0A9P7N9P9-F1
#
_cell.length_a   1.000
_cell.length_b   1.000
_cell.length_c   1.000
_cell.angle_alpha   90.00
_cell.angle_beta   90.00
_cell.angle_gamma   90.00
#
_symmetry.space_group_name_H-M   'P 1'
#
loop_
_entity.id
_entity.type
_entity.pdbx_description
1 polymer ?
#
loop_
_entity_poly.entity_id
_entity_poly.type
_entity_poly.pdbx_seq_one_letter_code
_entity_poly.pdbx_strand_id
1 'polypeptide(L)'
;MAAGSIPNGTNGIASAMMNGTNGNTSSVSPRRVNKPHHAGSPYQSVGDFLSNTDKFQIIESTLREGEQFANAFFDTETKIKIATALSDFGVEYIELTSPAASEQSRKDCEAICKLGLKSKILTHVRCTVSSNIGSRHDIN
;
A
#
# COMPACT_ATOMS: atom_id res chain seq x y z
N MET A 1 16.74 -68.38 -12.31
CA MET A 1 16.34 -67.02 -11.90
C MET A 1 16.85 -66.82 -10.49
N ALA A 2 17.76 -65.86 -10.31
CA ALA A 2 18.71 -65.81 -9.20
C ALA A 2 18.04 -65.46 -7.86
N ALA A 3 18.35 -66.27 -6.84
CA ALA A 3 18.17 -65.95 -5.44
C ALA A 3 19.44 -65.25 -4.92
N GLY A 4 19.28 -64.13 -4.23
CA GLY A 4 20.37 -63.39 -3.60
C GLY A 4 19.88 -62.76 -2.30
N SER A 5 20.11 -63.46 -1.20
CA SER A 5 19.78 -63.09 0.18
C SER A 5 20.65 -61.92 0.67
N ILE A 6 20.06 -61.00 1.44
CA ILE A 6 20.77 -59.93 2.16
C ILE A 6 21.14 -60.43 3.57
N PRO A 7 22.40 -60.34 3.99
CA PRO A 7 22.77 -60.36 5.40
C PRO A 7 23.15 -58.97 5.93
N ASN A 8 22.62 -58.70 7.11
CA ASN A 8 22.93 -57.62 8.04
C ASN A 8 24.31 -57.85 8.72
N GLY A 9 25.05 -56.78 9.05
CA GLY A 9 26.30 -56.92 9.82
C GLY A 9 27.16 -55.65 9.93
N THR A 10 26.91 -54.87 10.98
CA THR A 10 27.65 -53.69 11.48
C THR A 10 29.04 -54.06 12.05
N ASN A 11 30.02 -53.14 12.04
CA ASN A 11 30.82 -52.68 13.21
C ASN A 11 31.95 -51.69 12.82
N GLY A 12 32.10 -50.62 13.63
CA GLY A 12 33.00 -49.45 13.47
C GLY A 12 34.51 -49.75 13.48
N ILE A 13 35.44 -48.79 13.34
CA ILE A 13 35.67 -47.52 14.07
C ILE A 13 36.78 -46.74 13.31
N ALA A 14 36.67 -45.43 13.03
CA ALA A 14 37.32 -44.28 13.70
C ALA A 14 37.47 -43.17 12.61
N SER A 15 37.42 -41.84 12.80
CA SER A 15 37.53 -40.98 13.98
C SER A 15 37.03 -39.56 13.61
N ALA A 16 36.56 -38.81 14.62
CA ALA A 16 36.45 -37.34 14.71
C ALA A 16 35.47 -36.60 13.75
N MET A 17 34.71 -35.56 14.12
CA MET A 17 34.55 -34.80 15.36
C MET A 17 33.30 -33.89 15.21
N MET A 18 32.54 -33.78 16.30
CA MET A 18 31.84 -32.59 16.83
C MET A 18 30.55 -32.04 16.18
N ASN A 19 29.57 -31.97 17.08
CA ASN A 19 28.27 -31.33 17.07
C ASN A 19 28.42 -29.79 17.12
N GLY A 20 27.63 -29.06 16.31
CA GLY A 20 27.59 -27.59 16.32
C GLY A 20 26.16 -27.08 16.53
N THR A 21 25.95 -26.33 17.61
CA THR A 21 24.67 -25.78 18.06
C THR A 21 24.56 -24.27 17.76
N ASN A 22 23.31 -23.77 17.65
CA ASN A 22 22.78 -22.41 17.91
C ASN A 22 22.87 -21.26 16.87
N GLY A 23 21.73 -20.98 16.22
CA GLY A 23 20.83 -19.83 16.49
C GLY A 23 21.23 -18.40 16.04
N ASN A 24 20.35 -17.72 15.27
CA ASN A 24 19.81 -16.39 15.59
C ASN A 24 18.67 -15.96 14.62
N THR A 25 17.55 -15.54 15.18
CA THR A 25 16.41 -14.87 14.52
C THR A 25 16.78 -13.45 14.11
N SER A 26 16.61 -13.09 12.84
CA SER A 26 16.61 -11.68 12.39
C SER A 26 15.76 -11.55 11.12
N SER A 27 14.69 -10.78 11.25
CA SER A 27 13.84 -10.17 10.21
C SER A 27 14.18 -10.49 8.74
N VAL A 28 13.25 -11.17 8.05
CA VAL A 28 13.15 -11.12 6.59
C VAL A 28 12.81 -9.67 6.22
N SER A 29 13.84 -8.86 6.04
CA SER A 29 13.73 -7.53 5.45
C SER A 29 13.40 -7.75 3.96
N PRO A 30 12.38 -7.10 3.37
CA PRO A 30 12.22 -7.15 1.94
C PRO A 30 13.51 -6.56 1.35
N ARG A 31 14.21 -7.37 0.56
CA ARG A 31 15.41 -6.95 -0.16
C ARG A 31 15.00 -5.79 -1.05
N ARG A 32 15.24 -4.55 -0.59
CA ARG A 32 15.33 -3.38 -1.46
C ARG A 32 16.40 -3.70 -2.49
N VAL A 33 15.97 -4.17 -3.66
CA VAL A 33 16.82 -4.15 -4.83
C VAL A 33 16.89 -2.69 -5.25
N ASN A 34 17.69 -1.89 -4.52
CA ASN A 34 18.21 -0.66 -5.06
C ASN A 34 19.07 -1.08 -6.25
N LYS A 35 18.49 -1.17 -7.45
CA LYS A 35 19.31 -1.16 -8.65
C LYS A 35 19.99 0.21 -8.66
N PRO A 36 21.32 0.29 -8.75
CA PRO A 36 21.95 1.56 -9.04
C PRO A 36 21.41 1.99 -10.40
N HIS A 37 20.62 3.07 -10.45
CA HIS A 37 20.51 3.85 -11.68
C HIS A 37 21.94 4.01 -12.18
N HIS A 38 22.23 3.57 -13.41
CA HIS A 38 23.59 3.45 -13.96
C HIS A 38 24.36 4.78 -13.87
N ALA A 39 24.89 5.12 -12.71
CA ALA A 39 25.71 6.29 -12.47
C ALA A 39 27.04 6.05 -13.19
N GLY A 40 27.07 6.31 -14.50
CA GLY A 40 28.21 6.07 -15.37
C GLY A 40 27.91 5.44 -16.74
N SER A 41 26.65 5.16 -17.11
CA SER A 41 26.39 4.72 -18.49
C SER A 41 26.50 5.90 -19.47
N PRO A 42 27.30 5.80 -20.55
CA PRO A 42 27.36 6.84 -21.59
C PRO A 42 26.09 6.90 -22.46
N TYR A 43 25.11 6.02 -22.21
CA TYR A 43 23.84 5.94 -22.96
C TYR A 43 22.62 6.42 -22.15
N GLN A 44 22.81 7.22 -21.09
CA GLN A 44 21.66 7.78 -20.36
C GLN A 44 20.88 8.78 -21.23
N SER A 45 19.56 8.65 -21.25
CA SER A 45 18.69 9.61 -21.93
C SER A 45 18.42 10.79 -20.98
N VAL A 46 18.35 12.01 -21.51
CA VAL A 46 17.94 13.18 -20.69
C VAL A 46 16.54 12.97 -20.09
N GLY A 47 15.68 12.21 -20.78
CA GLY A 47 14.35 11.86 -20.29
C GLY A 47 14.35 11.06 -18.98
N ASP A 48 15.43 10.32 -18.70
CA ASP A 48 15.52 9.50 -17.49
C ASP A 48 15.57 10.35 -16.21
N PHE A 49 16.12 11.57 -16.29
CA PHE A 49 16.19 12.50 -15.14
C PHE A 49 14.82 13.08 -14.76
N LEU A 50 13.90 13.19 -15.72
CA LEU A 50 12.55 13.70 -15.48
C LEU A 50 11.57 12.58 -15.14
N SER A 51 11.98 11.32 -15.25
CA SER A 51 11.13 10.18 -14.96
C SER A 51 10.79 10.12 -13.47
N ASN A 52 9.50 9.95 -13.17
CA ASN A 52 9.00 9.78 -11.82
C ASN A 52 8.54 8.36 -11.50
N THR A 53 8.90 7.38 -12.34
CA THR A 53 8.43 5.99 -12.23
C THR A 53 8.82 5.32 -10.92
N ASP A 54 9.90 5.75 -10.27
CA ASP A 54 10.36 5.23 -8.98
C ASP A 54 10.10 6.20 -7.80
N LYS A 55 9.43 7.34 -8.04
CA LYS A 55 9.22 8.42 -7.05
C LYS A 55 7.85 9.11 -7.17
N PHE A 56 6.80 8.36 -7.44
CA PHE A 56 5.44 8.89 -7.54
C PHE A 56 4.66 8.75 -6.22
N GLN A 57 3.51 9.43 -6.16
CA GLN A 57 2.51 9.29 -5.10
C GLN A 57 1.19 8.89 -5.75
N ILE A 58 0.38 8.12 -5.02
CA ILE A 58 -0.91 7.63 -5.49
C ILE A 58 -2.03 8.48 -4.88
N ILE A 59 -2.95 8.90 -5.75
CA ILE A 59 -4.27 9.36 -5.35
C ILE A 59 -5.23 8.20 -5.58
N GLU A 60 -5.72 7.61 -4.49
CA GLU A 60 -6.70 6.54 -4.56
C GLU A 60 -8.11 7.14 -4.64
N SER A 61 -8.84 6.81 -5.70
CA SER A 61 -10.11 7.46 -6.06
C SER A 61 -11.31 6.50 -5.99
N THR A 62 -11.22 5.38 -5.28
CA THR A 62 -12.34 4.45 -5.09
C THR A 62 -13.53 5.15 -4.42
N LEU A 63 -13.28 6.05 -3.46
CA LEU A 63 -14.33 6.79 -2.73
C LEU A 63 -14.83 8.06 -3.44
N ARG A 64 -14.46 8.25 -4.71
CA ARG A 64 -15.00 9.28 -5.60
C ARG A 64 -15.43 8.69 -6.93
N GLU A 65 -14.46 8.31 -7.75
CA GLU A 65 -14.72 7.70 -9.06
C GLU A 65 -15.43 6.35 -8.92
N GLY A 66 -15.06 5.55 -7.92
CA GLY A 66 -15.72 4.26 -7.67
C GLY A 66 -17.21 4.39 -7.34
N GLU A 67 -17.67 5.53 -6.81
CA GLU A 67 -19.11 5.77 -6.58
C GLU A 67 -19.92 5.96 -7.87
N GLN A 68 -19.27 6.19 -9.02
CA GLN A 68 -19.95 6.25 -10.33
C GLN A 68 -20.20 4.85 -10.93
N PHE A 69 -19.63 3.80 -10.33
CA PHE A 69 -19.85 2.43 -10.77
C PHE A 69 -21.30 2.01 -10.49
N ALA A 70 -21.95 1.36 -11.47
CA ALA A 70 -23.39 1.09 -11.45
C ALA A 70 -23.90 0.32 -10.20
N ASN A 71 -23.03 -0.46 -9.56
CA ASN A 71 -23.35 -1.24 -8.37
C ASN A 71 -22.61 -0.78 -7.10
N ALA A 72 -22.01 0.42 -7.10
CA ALA A 72 -21.34 0.97 -5.93
C ALA A 72 -22.30 1.82 -5.11
N PHE A 73 -22.75 1.26 -3.99
CA PHE A 73 -23.55 1.97 -2.98
C PHE A 73 -22.84 1.83 -1.64
N PHE A 74 -21.93 2.76 -1.35
CA PHE A 74 -21.19 2.77 -0.09
C PHE A 74 -21.93 3.60 0.95
N ASP A 75 -22.29 2.97 2.08
CA ASP A 75 -22.69 3.70 3.28
C ASP A 75 -21.46 4.26 4.01
N THR A 76 -21.70 5.14 4.99
CA THR A 76 -20.62 5.79 5.75
C THR A 76 -19.66 4.78 6.39
N GLU A 77 -20.18 3.68 6.94
CA GLU A 77 -19.37 2.65 7.57
C GLU A 77 -18.44 1.95 6.55
N THR A 78 -18.97 1.61 5.37
CA THR A 78 -18.19 1.03 4.28
C THR A 78 -17.11 1.99 3.81
N LYS A 79 -17.43 3.28 3.66
CA LYS A 79 -16.44 4.30 3.30
C LYS A 79 -15.32 4.43 4.33
N ILE A 80 -15.65 4.42 5.62
CA ILE A 80 -14.67 4.44 6.71
C ILE A 80 -13.75 3.22 6.65
N LYS A 81 -14.32 2.02 6.44
CA LYS A 81 -13.55 0.77 6.31
C LYS A 81 -12.59 0.82 5.13
N ILE A 82 -13.07 1.26 3.97
CA ILE A 82 -12.25 1.40 2.76
C ILE A 82 -11.14 2.44 3.00
N ALA A 83 -11.48 3.63 3.51
CA ALA A 83 -10.50 4.69 3.75
C ALA A 83 -9.40 4.26 4.73
N THR A 84 -9.78 3.57 5.80
CA THR A 84 -8.84 3.02 6.78
C THR A 84 -7.93 1.97 6.13
N ALA A 85 -8.50 1.03 5.38
CA ALA A 85 -7.75 -0.01 4.69
C ALA A 85 -6.78 0.55 3.64
N LEU A 86 -7.19 1.57 2.88
CA LEU A 86 -6.34 2.27 1.93
C LEU A 86 -5.19 3.01 2.63
N SER A 87 -5.48 3.65 3.76
CA SER A 87 -4.46 4.35 4.53
C SER A 87 -3.45 3.39 5.17
N ASP A 88 -3.88 2.21 5.60
CA ASP A 88 -2.99 1.18 6.12
C ASP A 88 -2.22 0.45 5.01
N PHE A 89 -2.79 0.33 3.81
CA PHE A 89 -2.09 -0.14 2.62
C PHE A 89 -0.95 0.81 2.23
N GLY A 90 -1.10 2.11 2.49
CA GLY A 90 -0.01 3.09 2.40
C GLY A 90 -0.10 4.05 1.21
N VAL A 91 -1.29 4.29 0.65
CA VAL A 91 -1.47 5.35 -0.36
C VAL A 91 -1.25 6.74 0.25
N GLU A 92 -0.68 7.67 -0.49
CA GLU A 92 -0.42 9.01 0.03
C GLU A 92 -1.67 9.86 0.12
N TYR A 93 -2.62 9.65 -0.79
CA TYR A 93 -3.88 10.38 -0.82
C TYR A 93 -5.09 9.49 -1.04
N ILE A 94 -6.20 9.86 -0.41
CA ILE A 94 -7.53 9.28 -0.64
C ILE A 94 -8.44 10.41 -1.12
N GLU A 95 -9.05 10.23 -2.29
CA GLU A 95 -9.99 11.16 -2.88
C GLU A 95 -11.43 10.79 -2.51
N LEU A 96 -12.16 11.76 -1.95
CA LEU A 96 -13.57 11.65 -1.61
C LEU A 96 -14.43 12.46 -2.57
N THR A 97 -15.65 11.99 -2.84
CA THR A 97 -16.70 12.76 -3.48
C THR A 97 -16.88 14.12 -2.82
N SER A 98 -17.19 15.13 -3.65
CA SER A 98 -17.33 16.51 -3.20
C SER A 98 -18.31 16.63 -2.03
N PRO A 99 -17.94 17.27 -0.91
CA PRO A 99 -18.87 17.55 0.17
C PRO A 99 -20.03 18.45 -0.27
N ALA A 100 -19.88 19.19 -1.37
CA ALA A 100 -20.96 19.97 -2.00
C ALA A 100 -21.94 19.11 -2.82
N ALA A 101 -21.67 17.81 -3.05
CA ALA A 101 -22.52 16.95 -3.86
C ALA A 101 -23.82 16.57 -3.14
N SER A 102 -23.76 16.35 -1.83
CA SER A 102 -24.91 16.08 -0.98
C SER A 102 -24.56 16.30 0.49
N GLU A 103 -25.58 16.44 1.34
CA GLU A 103 -25.40 16.51 2.80
C GLU A 103 -24.77 15.22 3.37
N GLN A 104 -25.06 14.06 2.77
CA GLN A 104 -24.42 12.81 3.18
C GLN A 104 -22.93 12.80 2.80
N SER A 105 -22.57 13.28 1.61
CA SER A 105 -21.17 13.41 1.18
C SER A 105 -20.39 14.34 2.11
N ARG A 106 -21.00 15.42 2.59
CA ARG A 106 -20.41 16.30 3.61
C ARG A 106 -20.13 15.56 4.91
N LYS A 107 -21.12 14.85 5.45
CA LYS A 107 -21.00 14.06 6.69
C LYS A 107 -19.93 12.97 6.57
N ASP A 108 -19.89 12.25 5.45
CA ASP A 108 -18.89 11.21 5.19
C ASP A 108 -17.48 11.81 5.16
N CYS A 109 -17.31 12.94 4.46
CA CYS A 109 -16.04 13.65 4.38
C CYS A 109 -15.55 14.08 5.76
N GLU A 110 -16.42 14.70 6.57
CA GLU A 110 -16.09 15.09 7.94
C GLU A 110 -15.75 13.89 8.84
N ALA A 111 -16.50 12.79 8.73
CA ALA A 111 -16.26 11.58 9.51
C ALA A 111 -14.89 10.99 9.19
N ILE A 112 -14.55 10.87 7.90
CA ILE A 112 -13.25 10.32 7.45
C ILE A 112 -12.09 11.24 7.86
N CYS A 113 -12.25 12.57 7.75
CA CYS A 113 -11.22 13.52 8.18
C CYS A 113 -10.89 13.42 9.68
N LYS A 114 -11.86 13.02 10.52
CA LYS A 114 -11.70 12.88 11.97
C LYS A 114 -11.01 11.58 12.40
N LEU A 115 -10.75 10.64 11.50
CA LEU A 115 -10.13 9.35 11.82
C LEU A 115 -8.62 9.44 12.10
N GLY A 116 -7.95 10.54 11.74
CA GLY A 116 -6.50 10.68 11.92
C GLY A 116 -5.68 9.72 11.04
N LEU A 117 -6.14 9.48 9.81
CA LEU A 117 -5.47 8.60 8.84
C LEU A 117 -4.08 9.12 8.47
N LYS A 118 -3.19 8.20 8.08
CA LYS A 118 -1.83 8.52 7.60
C LYS A 118 -1.88 9.18 6.22
N SER A 119 -2.81 8.75 5.38
CA SER A 119 -3.07 9.31 4.07
C SER A 119 -3.70 10.70 4.19
N LYS A 120 -3.36 11.59 3.26
CA LYS A 120 -4.00 12.88 3.15
C LYS A 120 -5.37 12.72 2.49
N ILE A 121 -6.38 13.37 3.05
CA ILE A 121 -7.72 13.40 2.47
C ILE A 121 -7.82 14.58 1.52
N LEU A 122 -8.34 14.33 0.32
CA LEU A 122 -8.62 15.35 -0.68
C LEU A 122 -10.00 15.19 -1.30
N THR A 123 -10.53 16.26 -1.84
CA THR A 123 -11.82 16.25 -2.54
C THR A 123 -11.80 17.19 -3.73
N HIS A 124 -12.53 16.83 -4.77
CA HIS A 124 -12.70 17.66 -5.95
C HIS A 124 -13.86 18.64 -5.73
N VAL A 125 -13.63 19.92 -6.02
CA VAL A 125 -14.69 20.95 -6.07
C VAL A 125 -14.74 21.58 -7.45
N ARG A 126 -15.96 21.92 -7.91
CA ARG A 126 -16.11 22.73 -9.12
C ARG A 126 -15.60 24.15 -8.85
N CYS A 127 -15.14 24.84 -9.89
CA CYS A 127 -14.72 26.23 -9.80
C CYS A 127 -15.92 27.19 -9.72
N THR A 128 -16.66 27.15 -8.61
CA THR A 128 -17.74 28.10 -8.30
C THR A 128 -17.72 28.43 -6.81
N VAL A 129 -18.17 29.63 -6.45
CA VAL A 129 -18.18 30.10 -5.06
C VAL A 129 -19.03 29.20 -4.17
N SER A 130 -20.16 28.69 -4.69
CA SER A 130 -21.08 27.82 -3.94
C SER A 130 -20.54 26.40 -3.72
N SER A 131 -19.60 25.93 -4.54
CA SER A 131 -18.98 24.61 -4.37
C SER A 131 -17.85 24.61 -3.34
N ASN A 132 -17.34 25.79 -2.99
CA ASN A 132 -16.28 25.92 -2.00
C ASN A 132 -16.90 25.80 -0.60
N ILE A 133 -16.56 24.73 0.11
CA ILE A 133 -17.02 24.46 1.48
C ILE A 133 -16.48 25.46 2.53
N GLY A 134 -15.81 26.53 2.11
CA GLY A 134 -15.30 27.61 2.95
C GLY A 134 -16.17 28.87 3.03
N SER A 135 -17.49 28.84 2.76
CA SER A 135 -18.36 30.00 2.98
C SER A 135 -18.75 30.19 4.46
N ARG A 136 -17.77 30.57 5.28
CA ARG A 136 -17.84 31.53 6.42
C ARG A 136 -18.98 31.50 7.46
N HIS A 137 -19.87 30.51 7.54
CA HIS A 137 -20.97 30.53 8.52
C HIS A 137 -21.11 29.35 9.50
N ASP A 138 -20.37 28.26 9.36
CA ASP A 138 -20.58 27.06 10.22
C ASP A 138 -19.40 26.73 11.16
N ILE A 139 -18.60 27.73 11.52
CA ILE A 139 -17.61 27.64 12.61
C ILE A 139 -17.69 28.89 13.49
N ASN A 140 -18.70 28.91 14.37
CA ASN A 140 -18.66 29.62 15.65
C ASN A 140 -19.61 28.95 16.64
#